data_AF-A0A0G0FBN0-F1
#
_entry.id   AF-A0A0G0FBN0-F1
#
_cell.length_a   1.000
_cell.length_b   1.000
_cell.length_c   1.000
_cell.angle_alpha   90.00
_cell.angle_beta   90.00
_cell.angle_gamma   90.00
#
_symmetry.space_group_name_H-M   'P 1'
#
loop_
_entity.id
_entity.type
_entity.pdbx_description
1 polymer ?
#
loop_
_entity_poly.entity_id
_entity_poly.type
_entity_poly.pdbx_seq_one_letter_code
_entity_poly.pdbx_strand_id
1 'polypeptide(L)'
;MSYKIIEVHQVYEDNKISEVAVLWQENELGWVRASYCTTRPCSGYKFLKPDEILSPELIQKVAGQGMNLPDDKKSIYFPGKRKWGR
;
A
#
# COMPACT_ATOMS: atom_id res chain seq x y z
N MET A 1 15.95 -0.76 -1.31
CA MET A 1 15.40 0.42 -2.00
C MET A 1 14.42 1.08 -1.05
N SER A 2 14.41 2.41 -0.95
CA SER A 2 13.47 3.16 -0.10
C SER A 2 12.52 3.95 -1.00
N TYR A 3 11.23 3.84 -0.73
CA TYR A 3 10.17 4.52 -1.47
C TYR A 3 9.79 5.81 -0.77
N LYS A 4 9.56 6.86 -1.55
CA LYS A 4 9.03 8.13 -1.04
C LYS A 4 7.53 8.00 -0.83
N ILE A 5 7.15 7.75 0.43
CA ILE A 5 5.76 7.55 0.85
C ILE A 5 5.06 8.90 0.90
N ILE A 6 3.85 8.96 0.33
CA ILE A 6 3.02 10.15 0.30
C ILE A 6 1.88 10.01 1.30
N GLU A 7 1.22 8.85 1.32
CA GLU A 7 0.00 8.63 2.10
C GLU A 7 -0.16 7.13 2.41
N VAL A 8 -0.71 6.82 3.58
CA VAL A 8 -0.92 5.44 4.04
C VAL A 8 -2.33 5.34 4.60
N HIS A 9 -3.07 4.34 4.14
CA HIS A 9 -4.36 3.95 4.70
C HIS A 9 -4.23 2.58 5.34
N GLN A 10 -4.90 2.43 6.47
CA GLN A 10 -4.91 1.20 7.25
C GLN A 10 -6.32 0.89 7.68
N VAL A 11 -6.64 -0.41 7.68
CA VAL A 11 -7.90 -0.94 8.18
C VAL A 11 -7.58 -1.92 9.30
N TYR A 12 -8.36 -1.84 10.37
CA TYR A 12 -8.26 -2.75 11.50
C TYR A 12 -9.54 -3.58 11.62
N GLU A 13 -9.36 -4.86 11.92
CA GLU A 13 -10.39 -5.82 12.30
C GLU A 13 -9.93 -6.50 13.59
N ASP A 14 -10.79 -6.56 14.61
CA ASP A 14 -10.47 -7.14 15.92
C ASP A 14 -9.15 -6.61 16.54
N ASN A 15 -8.94 -5.29 16.44
CA ASN A 15 -7.72 -4.59 16.88
C ASN A 15 -6.41 -5.06 16.19
N LYS A 16 -6.52 -5.76 15.07
CA LYS A 16 -5.39 -6.21 14.25
C LYS A 16 -5.46 -5.58 12.87
N ILE A 17 -4.30 -5.35 12.27
CA ILE A 17 -4.24 -4.76 10.94
C ILE A 17 -4.72 -5.78 9.90
N SER A 18 -5.75 -5.43 9.13
CA SER A 18 -6.37 -6.31 8.13
C SER A 18 -6.00 -5.91 6.70
N GLU A 19 -5.87 -4.60 6.45
CA GLU A 19 -5.41 -4.05 5.18
C GLU A 19 -4.47 -2.86 5.40
N VAL A 20 -3.46 -2.73 4.52
CA VAL A 20 -2.61 -1.54 4.40
C VAL A 20 -2.50 -1.17 2.93
N ALA A 21 -2.86 0.06 2.59
CA ALA A 21 -2.65 0.65 1.28
C ALA A 21 -1.67 1.82 1.38
N VAL A 22 -0.69 1.87 0.47
CA VAL A 22 0.40 2.84 0.48
C VAL A 22 0.48 3.53 -0.86
N LEU A 23 0.38 4.86 -0.85
CA LEU A 23 0.65 5.72 -1.98
C LEU A 23 2.10 6.21 -1.92
N TRP A 24 2.84 6.02 -3.00
CA TRP A 24 4.25 6.38 -3.07
C TRP A 24 4.61 6.98 -4.43
N GLN A 25 5.64 7.83 -4.44
CA GLN A 25 6.14 8.47 -5.65
C GLN A 25 6.98 7.48 -6.46
N GLU A 26 6.53 7.18 -7.67
CA GLU A 26 7.20 6.24 -8.59
C GLU A 26 8.48 6.83 -9.17
N ASN A 27 8.43 8.11 -9.56
CA ASN A 27 9.53 8.79 -10.24
C ASN A 27 9.56 10.29 -9.92
N GLU A 28 10.64 10.96 -10.29
CA GLU A 28 10.88 12.38 -10.02
C GLU A 28 9.88 13.32 -10.73
N LEU A 29 9.20 12.85 -11.78
CA LEU A 29 8.17 13.60 -12.52
C LEU A 29 6.83 13.70 -11.76
N GLY A 30 6.75 13.06 -10.59
CA GLY A 30 5.59 13.13 -9.69
C GLY A 30 4.48 12.14 -10.04
N TRP A 31 4.81 11.07 -10.78
CA TRP A 31 3.90 9.94 -10.94
C TRP A 31 3.82 9.15 -9.63
N VAL A 32 2.65 8.61 -9.34
CA VAL A 32 2.37 7.89 -8.09
C VAL A 32 1.89 6.48 -8.38
N ARG A 33 2.26 5.55 -7.50
CA ARG A 33 1.71 4.19 -7.46
C ARG A 33 1.06 3.94 -6.11
N ALA A 34 0.05 3.08 -6.11
CA ALA A 34 -0.60 2.60 -4.91
C ALA A 34 -0.38 1.09 -4.80
N SER A 35 0.26 0.66 -3.72
CA SER A 35 0.44 -0.75 -3.40
C SER A 35 -0.38 -1.10 -2.17
N TYR A 36 -0.84 -2.33 -2.05
CA TYR A 36 -1.59 -2.78 -0.88
C TYR A 36 -1.25 -4.20 -0.46
N CYS A 37 -1.48 -4.47 0.81
CA CYS A 37 -1.38 -5.78 1.42
C CYS A 37 -2.63 -6.06 2.25
N THR A 38 -3.04 -7.32 2.27
CA THR A 38 -4.11 -7.83 3.13
C THR A 38 -3.59 -9.04 3.91
N THR A 39 -4.37 -9.56 4.84
CA THR A 39 -4.06 -10.82 5.54
C THR A 39 -4.15 -12.06 4.64
N ARG A 40 -4.72 -11.95 3.44
CA ARG A 40 -4.85 -13.06 2.49
C ARG A 40 -3.51 -13.29 1.77
N PRO A 41 -2.92 -14.49 1.86
CA PRO A 41 -1.70 -14.82 1.12
C PRO A 41 -1.91 -14.69 -0.39
N CYS A 42 -0.94 -14.09 -1.08
CA CYS A 42 -0.93 -13.99 -2.54
C CYS A 42 0.48 -14.33 -3.05
N SER A 43 0.58 -15.30 -3.96
CA SER A 43 1.87 -15.79 -4.43
C SER A 43 2.66 -14.68 -5.12
N GLY A 44 3.91 -14.48 -4.69
CA GLY A 44 4.79 -13.43 -5.24
C GLY A 44 4.60 -12.04 -4.62
N TYR A 45 3.66 -11.87 -3.68
CA TYR A 45 3.39 -10.58 -3.04
C TYR A 45 3.44 -10.67 -1.51
N LYS A 46 3.70 -9.52 -0.88
CA LYS A 46 3.60 -9.36 0.58
C LYS A 46 2.13 -9.48 1.01
N PHE A 47 1.92 -10.21 2.11
CA PHE A 47 0.67 -10.27 2.85
C PHE A 47 0.94 -9.96 4.33
N LEU A 48 -0.07 -9.51 5.06
CA LEU A 48 0.02 -9.16 6.47
C LEU A 48 0.00 -10.42 7.33
N LYS A 49 0.92 -10.53 8.29
CA LYS A 49 0.89 -11.56 9.32
C LYS A 49 -0.13 -11.18 10.41
N PRO A 50 -0.73 -12.14 11.11
CA PRO A 50 -1.78 -11.90 12.12
C PRO A 50 -1.39 -10.95 13.27
N ASP A 51 -0.09 -10.82 13.50
CA ASP A 51 0.59 -10.12 14.58
C ASP A 51 1.49 -8.99 14.06
N GLU A 52 1.40 -8.68 12.77
CA GLU A 52 2.15 -7.58 12.17
C GLU A 52 1.58 -6.23 12.63
N ILE A 53 2.46 -5.34 13.05
CA ILE A 53 2.11 -3.98 13.46
C ILE A 53 2.47 -3.00 12.35
N LEU A 54 1.74 -1.89 12.26
CA LEU A 54 2.14 -0.81 11.38
C LEU A 54 3.49 -0.26 11.83
N SER A 55 4.48 -0.33 10.94
CA SER A 55 5.81 0.23 11.16
C SER A 55 6.33 0.86 9.88
N PRO A 56 7.31 1.78 9.95
CA PRO A 56 7.96 2.33 8.76
C PRO A 56 8.50 1.24 7.83
N GLU A 57 9.03 0.16 8.40
CA GLU A 57 9.54 -0.98 7.65
C GLU A 57 8.42 -1.72 6.92
N LEU A 58 7.26 -1.94 7.57
CA LEU A 58 6.11 -2.55 6.93
C LEU A 58 5.63 -1.69 5.76
N ILE A 59 5.50 -0.37 5.95
CA ILE A 59 5.05 0.56 4.90
C ILE A 59 5.98 0.49 3.68
N GLN A 60 7.30 0.47 3.90
CA GLN A 60 8.28 0.33 2.83
C GLN A 60 8.17 -1.02 2.10
N LYS A 61 7.94 -2.11 2.85
CA LYS A 61 7.68 -3.43 2.26
C LYS A 61 6.39 -3.44 1.44
N VAL A 62 5.31 -2.83 1.92
CA VAL A 62 4.03 -2.74 1.18
C VAL A 62 4.23 -1.94 -0.11
N ALA A 63 4.96 -0.82 -0.08
CA ALA A 63 5.24 -0.03 -1.28
C ALA A 63 5.95 -0.86 -2.38
N GLY A 64 6.99 -1.62 -2.01
CA GLY A 64 7.80 -2.36 -2.97
C GLY A 64 7.36 -3.79 -3.28
N GLN A 65 6.66 -4.45 -2.37
CA GLN A 65 6.31 -5.88 -2.45
C GLN A 65 4.80 -6.14 -2.34
N GLY A 66 3.99 -5.11 -2.10
CA GLY A 66 2.54 -5.22 -2.10
C GLY A 66 1.98 -5.43 -3.49
N MET A 67 0.71 -5.83 -3.55
CA MET A 67 -0.04 -5.92 -4.79
C MET A 67 -0.36 -4.52 -5.31
N ASN A 68 -0.56 -4.37 -6.62
CA ASN A 68 -1.07 -3.11 -7.17
C ASN A 68 -2.51 -2.89 -6.67
N LEU A 69 -2.80 -1.72 -6.09
CA LEU A 69 -4.15 -1.42 -5.63
C LEU A 69 -5.08 -1.30 -6.85
N PRO A 70 -6.21 -2.03 -6.89
CA PRO A 70 -7.18 -1.94 -7.99
C PRO A 70 -7.76 -0.52 -8.15
N ASP A 71 -8.16 -0.15 -9.37
CA ASP A 71 -8.61 1.20 -9.70
C ASP A 71 -9.88 1.63 -8.94
N ASP A 72 -10.82 0.70 -8.73
CA ASP A 72 -11.99 0.91 -7.88
C ASP A 72 -11.58 1.28 -6.45
N LYS A 73 -10.62 0.55 -5.88
CA LYS A 73 -10.08 0.83 -4.54
C LYS A 73 -9.23 2.10 -4.47
N LYS A 74 -8.54 2.50 -5.55
CA LYS A 74 -7.78 3.76 -5.58
C LYS A 74 -8.67 4.97 -5.34
N SER A 75 -9.89 4.97 -5.87
CA SER A 75 -10.83 6.07 -5.67
C SER A 75 -11.32 6.20 -4.22
N ILE A 76 -11.40 5.07 -3.51
CA ILE A 76 -11.83 4.97 -2.12
C ILE A 76 -10.68 5.39 -1.18
N TYR A 77 -9.51 4.79 -1.37
CA TYR A 77 -8.35 5.04 -0.49
C TYR A 77 -7.68 6.38 -0.81
N PHE A 78 -7.55 6.76 -2.08
CA PHE A 78 -6.79 7.94 -2.50
C PHE A 78 -7.61 8.84 -3.43
N PRO A 79 -8.71 9.45 -2.95
CA PRO A 79 -9.56 10.29 -3.79
C PRO A 79 -8.77 11.49 -4.36
N GLY A 80 -9.00 11.80 -5.64
CA GLY A 80 -8.48 13.01 -6.28
C GLY A 80 -7.04 12.96 -6.80
N LYS A 81 -6.35 11.81 -6.77
CA LYS A 81 -4.99 11.69 -7.36
C LYS A 81 -5.06 11.51 -8.88
N ARG A 82 -4.25 12.28 -9.62
CA ARG A 82 -4.37 12.44 -11.09
C ARG A 82 -3.18 11.97 -11.94
N LYS A 83 -2.07 11.52 -11.34
CA LYS A 83 -0.85 11.07 -12.06
C LYS A 83 -0.46 9.64 -11.72
N TRP A 84 -1.31 8.67 -12.06
CA TRP A 84 -1.03 7.25 -11.79
C TRP A 84 0.06 6.72 -12.72
N GLY A 85 1.14 6.20 -12.13
CA GLY A 85 2.16 5.44 -12.86
C GLY A 85 1.55 4.27 -13.63
N ARG A 86 2.16 3.95 -14.77
CA ARG A 86 1.79 2.75 -15.56
C ARG A 86 2.34 1.50 -14.89
#